data_AF-A0A2V9B6X8-F1
#
_entry.id   AF-A0A2V9B6X8-F1
#
_cell.length_a   1.000
_cell.length_b   1.000
_cell.length_c   1.000
_cell.angle_alpha   90.00
_cell.angle_beta   90.00
_cell.angle_gamma   90.00
#
_symmetry.space_group_name_H-M   'P 1'
#
loop_
_entity.id
_entity.type
_entity.pdbx_description
1 polymer ?
#
loop_
_entity_poly.entity_id
_entity_poly.type
_entity_poly.pdbx_seq_one_letter_code
_entity_poly.pdbx_strand_id
1 'polypeptide(L)'
;TPNKDELIAVHERSSEFWHGAVDGEVGEAYEFVAQRIRTVDLPLDATGFRTRRPTEILKSRYASAEDKVVLFTAALGSADAGFVSDSAEQPKDDPPSPASFRYLLTRGFAVTLGPWSDLNSEVAPEGMIPAEFRGKRIFVVGSTAQELWQTIPKRLFYRSSQKVNVDASLSADGNLTAKVHYVMLGENELLLRVAFHKTPKEKWKDVAQLMAISDGFRGQIVNITASDPYATKEPFVVDYELSQPKFVDWSKKTVRIPALLPLPGLPEAPSDSANISGKNSIDLGTPMEIELTATVQLPQGTSGQPPTGTAVERDYATFSSKYSTDGNAIHAARKLRFIASQIPTARAPDLNTFLHAVQADQTQLFTLQRTQPAEK
;
A
#
# COMPACT_ATOMS: atom_id res chain seq x y z
N THR A 1 -24.75 -26.66 2.26
CA THR A 1 -24.20 -26.90 0.91
C THR A 1 -25.22 -26.45 -0.11
N PRO A 2 -24.82 -25.70 -1.16
CA PRO A 2 -25.74 -25.25 -2.20
C PRO A 2 -26.41 -26.43 -2.92
N ASN A 3 -27.65 -26.24 -3.39
CA ASN A 3 -28.32 -27.22 -4.24
C ASN A 3 -27.98 -27.01 -5.73
N LYS A 4 -28.39 -27.95 -6.60
CA LYS A 4 -28.07 -27.91 -8.03
C LYS A 4 -28.58 -26.63 -8.72
N ASP A 5 -29.80 -26.20 -8.43
CA ASP A 5 -30.39 -25.01 -9.05
C ASP A 5 -29.67 -23.74 -8.61
N GLU A 6 -29.20 -23.69 -7.36
CA GLU A 6 -28.36 -22.60 -6.85
C GLU A 6 -27.00 -22.54 -7.55
N LEU A 7 -26.36 -23.69 -7.80
CA LEU A 7 -25.10 -23.75 -8.55
C LEU A 7 -25.31 -23.28 -9.99
N ILE A 8 -26.38 -23.73 -10.66
CA ILE A 8 -26.71 -23.28 -12.02
C ILE A 8 -26.91 -21.76 -12.04
N ALA A 9 -27.67 -21.20 -11.10
CA ALA A 9 -27.91 -19.76 -11.04
C ALA A 9 -26.61 -18.95 -10.80
N VAL A 10 -25.68 -19.49 -9.99
CA VAL A 10 -24.36 -18.89 -9.80
C VAL A 10 -23.56 -18.94 -11.10
N HIS A 11 -23.49 -20.09 -11.77
CA HIS A 11 -22.76 -20.25 -13.03
C HIS A 11 -23.32 -19.37 -14.17
N GLU A 12 -24.65 -19.32 -14.33
CA GLU A 12 -25.29 -18.45 -15.32
C GLU A 12 -24.95 -16.98 -15.07
N ARG A 13 -25.02 -16.54 -13.80
CA ARG A 13 -24.74 -15.14 -13.46
C ARG A 13 -23.27 -14.82 -13.48
N SER A 14 -22.44 -15.80 -13.13
CA SER A 14 -21.00 -15.65 -13.18
C SER A 14 -20.59 -15.52 -14.64
N SER A 15 -21.11 -16.32 -15.58
CA SER A 15 -20.74 -16.37 -17.01
C SER A 15 -20.69 -15.00 -17.73
N GLU A 16 -21.49 -14.02 -17.27
CA GLU A 16 -21.43 -12.61 -17.70
C GLU A 16 -20.04 -11.97 -17.51
N PHE A 17 -19.20 -12.55 -16.65
CA PHE A 17 -17.90 -12.05 -16.22
C PHE A 17 -16.72 -12.91 -16.71
N TRP A 18 -16.96 -14.08 -17.32
CA TRP A 18 -15.89 -15.05 -17.63
C TRP A 18 -15.21 -14.80 -18.97
N HIS A 19 -15.61 -13.79 -19.76
CA HIS A 19 -14.97 -13.36 -21.01
C HIS A 19 -14.41 -14.48 -21.94
N GLY A 20 -15.01 -15.67 -21.98
CA GLY A 20 -14.55 -16.82 -22.77
C GLY A 20 -13.56 -17.77 -22.09
N ALA A 21 -13.21 -17.57 -20.82
CA ALA A 21 -12.58 -18.57 -19.98
C ALA A 21 -13.54 -19.75 -19.77
N VAL A 22 -12.96 -20.95 -19.73
CA VAL A 22 -13.70 -22.15 -19.37
C VAL A 22 -14.05 -22.02 -17.88
N ASP A 23 -15.30 -22.30 -17.50
CA ASP A 23 -15.77 -22.31 -16.10
C ASP A 23 -14.64 -22.62 -15.09
N GLY A 24 -14.38 -21.74 -14.11
CA GLY A 24 -13.53 -22.06 -12.95
C GLY A 24 -12.09 -21.51 -12.88
N GLU A 25 -11.65 -20.55 -13.70
CA GLU A 25 -10.46 -19.74 -13.39
C GLU A 25 -10.63 -18.88 -12.10
N VAL A 26 -9.70 -19.05 -11.15
CA VAL A 26 -9.72 -18.42 -9.80
C VAL A 26 -9.82 -16.89 -9.86
N GLY A 27 -9.15 -16.26 -10.84
CA GLY A 27 -9.13 -14.80 -10.98
C GLY A 27 -10.49 -14.20 -11.35
N GLU A 28 -11.30 -14.88 -12.16
CA GLU A 28 -12.61 -14.38 -12.58
C GLU A 28 -13.66 -14.57 -11.48
N ALA A 29 -13.61 -15.70 -10.77
CA ALA A 29 -14.39 -15.88 -9.55
C ALA A 29 -14.02 -14.83 -8.49
N TYR A 30 -12.73 -14.47 -8.40
CA TYR A 30 -12.26 -13.41 -7.51
C TYR A 30 -12.87 -12.06 -7.88
N GLU A 31 -12.73 -11.63 -9.14
CA GLU A 31 -13.31 -10.36 -9.60
C GLU A 31 -14.82 -10.31 -9.39
N PHE A 32 -15.52 -11.41 -9.71
CA PHE A 32 -16.96 -11.50 -9.50
C PHE A 32 -17.35 -11.35 -8.02
N VAL A 33 -16.76 -12.14 -7.12
CA VAL A 33 -17.19 -12.18 -5.71
C VAL A 33 -16.63 -10.99 -4.92
N ALA A 34 -15.35 -10.65 -5.10
CA ALA A 34 -14.72 -9.56 -4.37
C ALA A 34 -15.29 -8.21 -4.81
N GLN A 35 -15.42 -7.95 -6.12
CA GLN A 35 -15.70 -6.62 -6.64
C GLN A 35 -17.18 -6.36 -6.95
N ARG A 36 -17.99 -7.40 -7.21
CA ARG A 36 -19.43 -7.21 -7.57
C ARG A 36 -20.40 -7.45 -6.42
N ILE A 37 -19.91 -7.91 -5.27
CA ILE A 37 -20.69 -8.12 -4.07
C ILE A 37 -20.10 -7.27 -2.95
N ARG A 38 -20.89 -6.34 -2.42
CA ARG A 38 -20.44 -5.46 -1.34
C ARG A 38 -20.22 -6.23 -0.04
N THR A 39 -19.10 -6.00 0.61
CA THR A 39 -18.79 -6.54 1.93
C THR A 39 -19.55 -5.76 2.99
N VAL A 40 -20.32 -6.48 3.81
CA VAL A 40 -20.83 -5.98 5.08
C VAL A 40 -19.83 -6.40 6.14
N ASP A 41 -19.07 -5.42 6.64
CA ASP A 41 -18.03 -5.63 7.64
C ASP A 41 -18.65 -5.94 9.01
N LEU A 42 -18.70 -7.23 9.33
CA LEU A 42 -19.23 -7.76 10.59
C LEU A 42 -18.15 -8.62 11.26
N PRO A 43 -18.09 -8.66 12.60
CA PRO A 43 -17.32 -9.67 13.30
C PRO A 43 -17.71 -11.09 12.84
N LEU A 44 -16.74 -11.99 12.70
CA LEU A 44 -16.96 -13.34 12.12
C LEU A 44 -17.97 -14.19 12.91
N ASP A 45 -18.12 -13.92 14.21
CA ASP A 45 -19.06 -14.61 15.08
C ASP A 45 -20.44 -13.94 15.15
N ALA A 46 -20.64 -12.78 14.50
CA ALA A 46 -21.87 -12.00 14.59
C ALA A 46 -23.11 -12.75 14.06
N THR A 47 -22.93 -13.68 13.12
CA THR A 47 -24.01 -14.53 12.58
C THR A 47 -24.01 -15.94 13.16
N GLY A 48 -23.12 -16.24 14.11
CA GLY A 48 -22.87 -17.60 14.60
C GLY A 48 -22.35 -18.53 13.50
N PHE A 49 -21.51 -18.01 12.59
CA PHE A 49 -20.97 -18.72 11.42
C PHE A 49 -22.03 -19.28 10.46
N ARG A 50 -23.23 -18.67 10.46
CA ARG A 50 -24.29 -19.01 9.52
C ARG A 50 -24.18 -18.14 8.28
N THR A 51 -24.30 -18.78 7.12
CA THR A 51 -24.26 -18.14 5.82
C THR A 51 -25.62 -18.17 5.13
N ARG A 52 -25.86 -17.18 4.30
CA ARG A 52 -27.03 -17.10 3.41
C ARG A 52 -26.84 -17.99 2.19
N ARG A 53 -27.91 -18.25 1.47
CA ARG A 53 -27.85 -19.03 0.22
C ARG A 53 -27.18 -18.21 -0.88
N PRO A 54 -26.42 -18.83 -1.81
CA PRO A 54 -25.80 -18.10 -2.92
C PRO A 54 -26.78 -17.23 -3.71
N THR A 55 -27.99 -17.73 -3.99
CA THR A 55 -29.04 -16.99 -4.71
C THR A 55 -29.55 -15.77 -3.96
N GLU A 56 -29.61 -15.81 -2.63
CA GLU A 56 -29.98 -14.67 -1.80
C GLU A 56 -28.88 -13.60 -1.82
N ILE A 57 -27.61 -14.02 -1.75
CA ILE A 57 -26.44 -13.14 -1.84
C ILE A 57 -26.39 -12.46 -3.21
N LEU A 58 -26.59 -13.20 -4.29
CA LEU A 58 -26.63 -12.68 -5.66
C LEU A 58 -27.75 -11.65 -5.84
N LYS A 59 -28.92 -11.92 -5.26
CA LYS A 59 -30.07 -11.02 -5.33
C LYS A 59 -29.81 -9.72 -4.54
N SER A 60 -29.19 -9.82 -3.36
CA SER A 60 -28.99 -8.66 -2.48
C SER A 60 -27.75 -7.82 -2.82
N ARG A 61 -26.77 -8.40 -3.53
CA ARG A 61 -25.51 -7.73 -3.92
C ARG A 61 -24.64 -7.25 -2.75
N TYR A 62 -24.85 -7.82 -1.57
CA TYR A 62 -23.99 -7.63 -0.40
C TYR A 62 -23.81 -8.95 0.34
N ALA A 63 -22.72 -9.12 1.08
CA ALA A 63 -22.31 -10.35 1.75
C ALA A 63 -21.45 -10.05 2.99
N SER A 64 -21.57 -10.87 4.05
CA SER A 64 -20.51 -10.96 5.06
C SER A 64 -19.28 -11.69 4.46
N ALA A 65 -18.18 -11.76 5.22
CA ALA A 65 -17.00 -12.50 4.78
C ALA A 65 -17.31 -13.99 4.53
N GLU A 66 -18.07 -14.63 5.41
CA GLU A 66 -18.47 -16.04 5.30
C GLU A 66 -19.40 -16.28 4.10
N ASP A 67 -20.33 -15.35 3.84
CA ASP A 67 -21.19 -15.39 2.66
C ASP A 67 -20.36 -15.34 1.37
N LYS A 68 -19.30 -14.52 1.32
CA LYS A 68 -18.41 -14.45 0.17
C LYS A 68 -17.65 -15.76 -0.06
N VAL A 69 -17.20 -16.44 0.99
CA VAL A 69 -16.60 -17.79 0.86
C VAL A 69 -17.59 -18.77 0.22
N VAL A 70 -18.85 -18.76 0.68
CA VAL A 70 -19.88 -19.67 0.15
C VAL A 70 -20.18 -19.37 -1.32
N LEU A 71 -20.29 -18.10 -1.69
CA LEU A 71 -20.53 -17.71 -3.07
C LEU A 71 -19.33 -18.06 -3.97
N PHE A 72 -18.10 -17.83 -3.49
CA PHE A 72 -16.87 -18.16 -4.21
C PHE A 72 -16.72 -19.68 -4.39
N THR A 73 -17.04 -20.47 -3.36
CA THR A 73 -17.09 -21.93 -3.43
C THR A 73 -18.13 -22.40 -4.45
N ALA A 74 -19.30 -21.77 -4.48
CA ALA A 74 -20.34 -22.10 -5.45
C ALA A 74 -19.90 -21.79 -6.89
N ALA A 75 -19.11 -20.74 -7.10
CA ALA A 75 -18.59 -20.35 -8.41
C ALA A 75 -17.47 -21.28 -8.91
N LEU A 76 -16.57 -21.74 -8.02
CA LEU A 76 -15.43 -22.61 -8.37
C LEU A 76 -15.68 -24.10 -8.15
N GLY A 77 -16.81 -24.48 -7.55
CA GLY A 77 -17.10 -25.85 -7.10
C GLY A 77 -16.37 -26.26 -5.81
N SER A 78 -15.20 -25.70 -5.52
CA SER A 78 -14.47 -25.92 -4.26
C SER A 78 -13.58 -24.73 -3.86
N ALA A 79 -13.52 -24.46 -2.56
CA ALA A 79 -12.59 -23.49 -1.97
C ALA A 79 -12.33 -23.84 -0.50
N ASP A 80 -11.17 -23.40 0.01
CA ASP A 80 -10.87 -23.38 1.43
C ASP A 80 -11.20 -22.01 2.03
N ALA A 81 -11.77 -22.04 3.23
CA ALA A 81 -11.89 -20.89 4.12
C ALA A 81 -10.70 -20.86 5.09
N GLY A 82 -10.06 -19.70 5.23
CA GLY A 82 -8.91 -19.51 6.11
C GLY A 82 -9.19 -18.45 7.17
N PHE A 83 -9.34 -18.88 8.41
CA PHE A 83 -9.58 -18.02 9.57
C PHE A 83 -8.24 -17.53 10.14
N VAL A 84 -7.95 -16.24 9.96
CA VAL A 84 -6.71 -15.63 10.41
C VAL A 84 -6.79 -15.34 11.91
N SER A 85 -5.83 -15.90 12.66
CA SER A 85 -5.68 -15.64 14.09
C SER A 85 -5.01 -14.29 14.33
N ASP A 86 -5.27 -13.66 15.48
CA ASP A 86 -4.47 -12.52 15.95
C ASP A 86 -3.03 -12.88 16.30
N SER A 87 -2.75 -14.16 16.58
CA SER A 87 -1.44 -14.65 16.97
C SER A 87 -0.61 -15.15 15.79
N ALA A 88 0.71 -14.92 15.86
CA ALA A 88 1.69 -15.58 15.00
C ALA A 88 2.11 -16.97 15.53
N GLU A 89 1.78 -17.29 16.77
CA GLU A 89 2.05 -18.60 17.39
C GLU A 89 0.87 -19.55 17.22
N GLN A 90 1.18 -20.84 17.03
CA GLN A 90 0.15 -21.87 17.05
C GLN A 90 -0.38 -22.06 18.49
N PRO A 91 -1.71 -22.20 18.68
CA PRO A 91 -2.25 -22.59 19.98
C PRO A 91 -1.62 -23.90 20.47
N LYS A 92 -1.23 -23.95 21.74
CA LYS A 92 -0.67 -25.16 22.38
C LYS A 92 -1.78 -26.18 22.56
N ASP A 93 -1.84 -27.20 21.70
CA ASP A 93 -2.71 -28.39 21.72
C ASP A 93 -4.24 -28.17 21.94
N ASP A 94 -4.68 -26.95 22.21
CA ASP A 94 -6.07 -26.57 22.40
C ASP A 94 -6.78 -26.49 21.05
N PRO A 95 -8.07 -26.89 21.00
CA PRO A 95 -8.87 -26.68 19.81
C PRO A 95 -8.94 -25.18 19.45
N PRO A 96 -9.00 -24.85 18.16
CA PRO A 96 -9.13 -23.46 17.72
C PRO A 96 -10.35 -22.80 18.37
N SER A 97 -10.13 -21.69 19.06
CA SER A 97 -11.23 -20.88 19.59
C SER A 97 -11.71 -19.90 18.52
N PRO A 98 -12.99 -19.93 18.11
CA PRO A 98 -13.52 -19.00 17.12
C PRO A 98 -13.33 -17.52 17.48
N ALA A 99 -13.34 -17.20 18.78
CA ALA A 99 -13.15 -15.83 19.29
C ALA A 99 -11.76 -15.24 19.01
N SER A 100 -10.79 -16.08 18.64
CA SER A 100 -9.41 -15.67 18.33
C SER A 100 -9.19 -15.24 16.87
N PHE A 101 -10.21 -15.44 16.01
CA PHE A 101 -10.14 -15.09 14.60
C PHE A 101 -10.65 -13.68 14.35
N ARG A 102 -9.97 -12.95 13.46
CA ARG A 102 -10.33 -11.56 13.08
C ARG A 102 -10.58 -11.35 11.60
N TYR A 103 -10.13 -12.28 10.77
CA TYR A 103 -10.20 -12.10 9.32
C TYR A 103 -10.38 -13.43 8.62
N LEU A 104 -10.96 -13.38 7.43
CA LEU A 104 -11.25 -14.55 6.61
C LEU A 104 -10.62 -14.39 5.23
N LEU A 105 -9.68 -15.26 4.89
CA LEU A 105 -9.12 -15.37 3.55
C LEU A 105 -9.72 -16.58 2.84
N THR A 106 -9.74 -16.55 1.51
CA THR A 106 -10.29 -17.63 0.69
C THR A 106 -9.22 -18.16 -0.25
N ARG A 107 -9.17 -19.46 -0.47
CA ARG A 107 -8.28 -20.08 -1.46
C ARG A 107 -9.08 -20.96 -2.39
N GLY A 108 -9.11 -20.61 -3.68
CA GLY A 108 -9.71 -21.42 -4.74
C GLY A 108 -8.78 -22.53 -5.21
N PHE A 109 -9.35 -23.55 -5.83
CA PHE A 109 -8.61 -24.66 -6.43
C PHE A 109 -8.93 -24.75 -7.92
N ALA A 110 -7.97 -24.41 -8.77
CA ALA A 110 -8.01 -24.67 -10.21
C ALA A 110 -6.70 -25.33 -10.63
N VAL A 111 -6.69 -26.66 -10.72
CA VAL A 111 -5.57 -27.56 -11.14
C VAL A 111 -4.27 -27.44 -10.31
N THR A 112 -4.06 -26.33 -9.59
CA THR A 112 -2.97 -26.01 -8.68
C THR A 112 -3.55 -25.27 -7.46
N LEU A 113 -2.94 -25.46 -6.29
CA LEU A 113 -3.26 -24.69 -5.09
C LEU A 113 -2.96 -23.20 -5.36
N GLY A 114 -4.00 -22.37 -5.44
CA GLY A 114 -3.86 -20.91 -5.61
C GLY A 114 -3.37 -20.22 -4.32
N PRO A 115 -2.91 -18.96 -4.40
CA PRO A 115 -2.61 -18.17 -3.21
C PRO A 115 -3.89 -17.86 -2.41
N TRP A 116 -3.71 -17.50 -1.13
CA TRP A 116 -4.80 -16.90 -0.36
C TRP A 116 -5.24 -15.57 -1.00
N SER A 117 -6.54 -15.35 -1.05
CA SER A 117 -7.19 -14.17 -1.62
C SER A 117 -8.06 -13.48 -0.58
N ASP A 118 -8.03 -12.15 -0.60
CA ASP A 118 -8.89 -11.30 0.22
C ASP A 118 -10.14 -10.88 -0.57
N LEU A 119 -11.27 -11.54 -0.33
CA LEU A 119 -12.54 -11.18 -0.95
C LEU A 119 -13.22 -9.98 -0.27
N ASN A 120 -12.75 -9.55 0.89
CA ASN A 120 -13.47 -8.66 1.79
C ASN A 120 -13.12 -7.19 1.58
N SER A 121 -11.86 -6.89 1.25
CA SER A 121 -11.45 -5.52 0.92
C SER A 121 -12.07 -4.99 -0.38
N GLU A 122 -12.58 -5.88 -1.24
CA GLU A 122 -13.16 -5.59 -2.57
C GLU A 122 -12.18 -5.02 -3.61
N VAL A 123 -11.04 -4.53 -3.16
CA VAL A 123 -10.08 -3.80 -3.99
C VAL A 123 -8.65 -4.35 -3.88
N ALA A 124 -8.42 -5.46 -3.17
CA ALA A 124 -7.10 -6.07 -3.20
C ALA A 124 -6.74 -6.60 -4.60
N PRO A 125 -5.50 -6.43 -5.06
CA PRO A 125 -4.94 -7.25 -6.13
C PRO A 125 -5.06 -8.74 -5.80
N GLU A 126 -5.23 -9.57 -6.82
CA GLU A 126 -5.28 -11.02 -6.62
C GLU A 126 -3.99 -11.51 -5.94
N GLY A 127 -4.12 -12.35 -4.91
CA GLY A 127 -2.99 -12.84 -4.11
C GLY A 127 -2.35 -11.81 -3.17
N MET A 128 -2.85 -10.57 -3.14
CA MET A 128 -2.44 -9.57 -2.14
C MET A 128 -3.20 -9.83 -0.84
N ILE A 129 -2.44 -9.98 0.25
CA ILE A 129 -2.98 -10.13 1.61
C ILE A 129 -2.58 -8.89 2.40
N PRO A 130 -3.49 -8.26 3.17
CA PRO A 130 -3.14 -7.13 4.03
C PRO A 130 -1.97 -7.45 4.96
N ALA A 131 -1.08 -6.46 5.17
CA ALA A 131 0.20 -6.64 5.84
C ALA A 131 0.05 -7.15 7.28
N GLU A 132 -1.00 -6.69 7.97
CA GLU A 132 -1.37 -7.06 9.34
C GLU A 132 -1.74 -8.55 9.50
N PHE A 133 -1.99 -9.27 8.40
CA PHE A 133 -2.29 -10.71 8.41
C PHE A 133 -1.12 -11.56 7.93
N ARG A 134 -0.14 -10.98 7.24
CA ARG A 134 1.01 -11.76 6.72
C ARG A 134 1.93 -12.20 7.85
N GLY A 135 2.41 -13.44 7.78
CA GLY A 135 3.19 -14.08 8.84
C GLY A 135 2.38 -14.57 10.04
N LYS A 136 1.07 -14.33 10.09
CA LYS A 136 0.18 -14.88 11.14
C LYS A 136 -0.25 -16.32 10.81
N ARG A 137 -0.81 -17.00 11.80
CA ARG A 137 -1.39 -18.34 11.63
C ARG A 137 -2.80 -18.25 11.06
N ILE A 138 -3.12 -19.21 10.20
CA ILE A 138 -4.43 -19.34 9.58
C ILE A 138 -4.98 -20.75 9.82
N PHE A 139 -6.21 -20.82 10.33
CA PHE A 139 -6.94 -22.06 10.52
C PHE A 139 -7.78 -22.37 9.28
N VAL A 140 -7.52 -23.49 8.63
CA VAL A 140 -8.07 -23.84 7.33
C VAL A 140 -9.25 -24.79 7.49
N VAL A 141 -10.39 -24.43 6.92
CA VAL A 141 -11.61 -25.23 6.86
C VAL A 141 -12.01 -25.39 5.40
N GLY A 142 -12.10 -26.63 4.94
CA GLY A 142 -12.46 -26.94 3.56
C GLY A 142 -12.32 -28.43 3.29
N SER A 143 -12.97 -28.92 2.24
CA SER A 143 -12.92 -30.33 1.83
C SER A 143 -11.52 -30.78 1.39
N THR A 144 -10.64 -29.83 1.11
CA THR A 144 -9.28 -30.02 0.61
C THR A 144 -8.19 -29.76 1.67
N ALA A 145 -8.57 -29.39 2.89
CA ALA A 145 -7.63 -29.07 3.96
C ALA A 145 -6.86 -30.31 4.44
N GLN A 146 -5.58 -30.42 4.08
CA GLN A 146 -4.68 -31.47 4.57
C GLN A 146 -4.04 -31.10 5.92
N GLU A 147 -3.70 -29.83 6.09
CA GLU A 147 -3.16 -29.25 7.32
C GLU A 147 -4.08 -28.12 7.77
N LEU A 148 -4.64 -28.27 8.98
CA LEU A 148 -5.59 -27.32 9.55
C LEU A 148 -4.95 -26.00 9.96
N TRP A 149 -3.66 -25.98 10.28
CA TRP A 149 -2.97 -24.75 10.70
C TRP A 149 -1.82 -24.45 9.77
N GLN A 150 -1.88 -23.33 9.06
CA GLN A 150 -0.85 -22.89 8.12
C GLN A 150 -0.28 -21.52 8.54
N THR A 151 0.85 -21.12 7.96
CA THR A 151 1.39 -19.76 8.12
C THR A 151 1.18 -18.99 6.83
N ILE A 152 0.63 -17.79 6.94
CA ILE A 152 0.49 -16.90 5.80
C ILE A 152 1.89 -16.41 5.39
N PRO A 153 2.31 -16.54 4.13
CA PRO A 153 3.62 -16.05 3.69
C PRO A 153 3.80 -14.56 4.00
N LYS A 154 4.97 -14.20 4.57
CA LYS A 154 5.32 -12.79 4.81
C LYS A 154 5.60 -12.02 3.52
N ARG A 155 6.20 -12.70 2.53
CA ARG A 155 6.61 -12.12 1.25
C ARG A 155 5.42 -11.90 0.32
N LEU A 156 5.48 -10.83 -0.44
CA LEU A 156 4.65 -10.67 -1.63
C LEU A 156 5.16 -11.58 -2.77
N PHE A 157 4.28 -11.96 -3.68
CA PHE A 157 4.62 -12.75 -4.87
C PHE A 157 5.25 -11.89 -5.98
N TYR A 158 5.22 -10.57 -5.83
CA TYR A 158 5.78 -9.58 -6.74
C TYR A 158 6.60 -8.55 -5.97
N ARG A 159 7.40 -7.75 -6.69
CA ARG A 159 8.20 -6.68 -6.07
C ARG A 159 7.30 -5.49 -5.77
N SER A 160 7.27 -5.07 -4.51
CA SER A 160 6.61 -3.82 -4.11
C SER A 160 7.38 -2.64 -4.68
N SER A 161 6.67 -1.63 -5.18
CA SER A 161 7.29 -0.42 -5.72
C SER A 161 6.45 0.83 -5.48
N GLN A 162 7.11 1.95 -5.26
CA GLN A 162 6.51 3.27 -5.18
C GLN A 162 7.33 4.24 -6.02
N LYS A 163 6.69 4.86 -7.01
CA LYS A 163 7.30 5.90 -7.84
C LYS A 163 6.55 7.20 -7.61
N VAL A 164 7.29 8.28 -7.35
CA VAL A 164 6.73 9.60 -7.18
C VAL A 164 7.46 10.62 -8.05
N ASN A 165 6.70 11.37 -8.83
CA ASN A 165 7.19 12.54 -9.56
C ASN A 165 6.51 13.80 -9.03
N VAL A 166 7.31 14.84 -8.75
CA VAL A 166 6.86 16.14 -8.27
C VAL A 166 7.26 17.20 -9.28
N ASP A 167 6.28 17.80 -9.95
CA ASP A 167 6.48 18.95 -10.83
C ASP A 167 5.99 20.21 -10.14
N ALA A 168 6.91 21.09 -9.78
CA ALA A 168 6.64 22.27 -8.97
C ALA A 168 7.09 23.57 -9.62
N SER A 169 6.49 24.67 -9.18
CA SER A 169 6.85 26.03 -9.59
C SER A 169 6.81 26.96 -8.39
N LEU A 170 7.89 27.71 -8.20
CA LEU A 170 8.02 28.76 -7.21
C LEU A 170 7.86 30.12 -7.89
N SER A 171 6.91 30.91 -7.42
CA SER A 171 6.61 32.22 -8.01
C SER A 171 7.49 33.34 -7.45
N ALA A 172 7.50 34.49 -8.15
CA ALA A 172 8.28 35.67 -7.77
C ALA A 172 7.82 36.32 -6.45
N ASP A 173 6.57 36.09 -6.04
CA ASP A 173 5.98 36.46 -4.74
C ASP A 173 6.13 35.36 -3.67
N GLY A 174 6.78 34.24 -4.00
CA GLY A 174 7.19 33.22 -3.04
C GLY A 174 6.15 32.14 -2.75
N ASN A 175 5.14 31.98 -3.61
CA ASN A 175 4.16 30.90 -3.51
C ASN A 175 4.66 29.65 -4.24
N LEU A 176 4.42 28.49 -3.65
CA LEU A 176 4.71 27.20 -4.26
C LEU A 176 3.43 26.59 -4.82
N THR A 177 3.49 26.09 -6.04
CA THR A 177 2.50 25.16 -6.59
C THR A 177 3.20 23.88 -6.99
N ALA A 178 2.58 22.72 -6.77
CA ALA A 178 3.16 21.45 -7.19
C ALA A 178 2.08 20.47 -7.63
N LYS A 179 2.42 19.66 -8.62
CA LYS A 179 1.68 18.46 -9.04
C LYS A 179 2.48 17.26 -8.60
N VAL A 180 1.83 16.33 -7.92
CA VAL A 180 2.46 15.12 -7.42
C VAL A 180 1.75 13.91 -8.01
N HIS A 181 2.53 13.03 -8.65
CA HIS A 181 2.07 11.83 -9.33
C HIS A 181 2.66 10.60 -8.65
N TYR A 182 1.81 9.74 -8.08
CA TYR A 182 2.18 8.46 -7.48
C TYR A 182 1.80 7.31 -8.39
N VAL A 183 2.70 6.33 -8.51
CA VAL A 183 2.41 5.00 -9.05
C VAL A 183 2.87 3.97 -8.03
N MET A 184 1.95 3.14 -7.55
CA MET A 184 2.20 2.22 -6.45
C MET A 184 1.79 0.80 -6.80
N LEU A 185 2.61 -0.15 -6.36
CA LEU A 185 2.36 -1.58 -6.43
C LEU A 185 2.75 -2.19 -5.07
N GLY A 186 1.85 -2.96 -4.44
CA GLY A 186 2.13 -3.63 -3.16
C GLY A 186 1.40 -3.01 -1.96
N GLU A 187 2.10 -2.82 -0.84
CA GLU A 187 1.43 -2.45 0.42
C GLU A 187 0.78 -1.06 0.37
N ASN A 188 1.53 -0.05 -0.07
CA ASN A 188 1.02 1.32 -0.16
C ASN A 188 -0.08 1.44 -1.21
N GLU A 189 -0.02 0.60 -2.25
CA GLU A 189 -1.11 0.45 -3.22
C GLU A 189 -2.40 0.02 -2.52
N LEU A 190 -2.39 -1.12 -1.80
CA LEU A 190 -3.58 -1.63 -1.14
C LEU A 190 -4.12 -0.65 -0.08
N LEU A 191 -3.22 -0.08 0.74
CA LEU A 191 -3.60 0.87 1.79
C LEU A 191 -4.37 2.06 1.21
N LEU A 192 -3.81 2.72 0.18
CA LEU A 192 -4.45 3.89 -0.42
C LEU A 192 -5.67 3.49 -1.24
N ARG A 193 -5.64 2.37 -1.95
CA ARG A 193 -6.79 1.88 -2.71
C ARG A 193 -8.00 1.64 -1.80
N VAL A 194 -7.81 1.06 -0.61
CA VAL A 194 -8.85 0.93 0.42
C VAL A 194 -9.31 2.29 0.93
N ALA A 195 -8.40 3.22 1.20
CA ALA A 195 -8.75 4.56 1.67
C ALA A 195 -9.63 5.32 0.66
N PHE A 196 -9.26 5.32 -0.62
CA PHE A 196 -10.05 5.96 -1.69
C PHE A 196 -11.35 5.22 -1.99
N HIS A 197 -11.38 3.89 -1.87
CA HIS A 197 -12.59 3.09 -2.00
C HIS A 197 -13.62 3.39 -0.89
N LYS A 198 -13.17 3.49 0.37
CA LYS A 198 -14.04 3.72 1.53
C LYS A 198 -14.45 5.20 1.70
N THR A 199 -13.76 6.11 1.02
CA THR A 199 -14.00 7.55 1.16
C THR A 199 -14.87 8.08 0.01
N PRO A 200 -15.99 8.78 0.29
CA PRO A 200 -16.76 9.48 -0.73
C PRO A 200 -15.88 10.45 -1.53
N LYS A 201 -16.12 10.56 -2.85
CA LYS A 201 -15.25 11.34 -3.76
C LYS A 201 -15.07 12.79 -3.32
N GLU A 202 -16.08 13.39 -2.72
CA GLU A 202 -16.06 14.77 -2.24
C GLU A 202 -15.06 14.98 -1.10
N LYS A 203 -14.67 13.91 -0.39
CA LYS A 203 -13.70 13.90 0.72
C LYS A 203 -12.31 13.40 0.31
N TRP A 204 -12.07 13.11 -0.97
CA TRP A 204 -10.76 12.65 -1.44
C TRP A 204 -9.64 13.66 -1.18
N LYS A 205 -9.97 14.97 -1.12
CA LYS A 205 -9.00 15.99 -0.74
C LYS A 205 -8.48 15.81 0.69
N ASP A 206 -9.31 15.32 1.61
CA ASP A 206 -8.90 15.06 3.00
C ASP A 206 -7.89 13.90 3.05
N VAL A 207 -8.13 12.84 2.27
CA VAL A 207 -7.20 11.71 2.14
C VAL A 207 -5.87 12.17 1.56
N ALA A 208 -5.92 12.94 0.47
CA ALA A 208 -4.73 13.52 -0.16
C ALA A 208 -3.98 14.47 0.79
N GLN A 209 -4.71 15.22 1.64
CA GLN A 209 -4.11 16.13 2.60
C GLN A 209 -3.36 15.38 3.70
N LEU A 210 -3.92 14.26 4.21
CA LEU A 210 -3.24 13.39 5.16
C LEU A 210 -1.98 12.77 4.56
N MET A 211 -2.09 12.29 3.32
CA MET A 211 -0.97 11.75 2.55
C MET A 211 0.15 12.80 2.38
N ALA A 212 -0.19 14.00 1.91
CA ALA A 212 0.77 15.09 1.73
C ALA A 212 1.46 15.50 3.05
N ILE A 213 0.73 15.53 4.17
CA ILE A 213 1.31 15.83 5.49
C ILE A 213 2.31 14.76 5.90
N SER A 214 1.95 13.48 5.72
CA SER A 214 2.81 12.32 6.00
C SER A 214 4.09 12.37 5.17
N ASP A 215 3.97 12.81 3.91
CA ASP A 215 5.11 12.96 2.99
C ASP A 215 5.98 14.19 3.27
N GLY A 216 5.62 15.01 4.26
CA GLY A 216 6.38 16.20 4.65
C GLY A 216 5.94 17.49 3.96
N PHE A 217 4.96 17.44 3.06
CA PHE A 217 4.38 18.64 2.44
C PHE A 217 3.48 19.40 3.42
N ARG A 218 3.39 20.73 3.25
CA ARG A 218 2.64 21.64 4.13
C ARG A 218 1.66 22.54 3.38
N GLY A 219 1.53 22.37 2.07
CA GLY A 219 0.55 23.06 1.25
C GLY A 219 -0.87 22.51 1.42
N GLN A 220 -1.83 23.26 0.89
CA GLN A 220 -3.23 22.88 0.80
C GLN A 220 -3.48 22.12 -0.51
N ILE A 221 -4.21 21.00 -0.44
CA ILE A 221 -4.62 20.27 -1.64
C ILE A 221 -5.68 21.06 -2.42
N VAL A 222 -5.36 21.39 -3.66
CA VAL A 222 -6.23 22.12 -4.58
C VAL A 222 -7.05 21.16 -5.42
N ASN A 223 -6.43 20.09 -5.92
CA ASN A 223 -7.07 19.08 -6.76
C ASN A 223 -6.57 17.67 -6.44
N ILE A 224 -7.39 16.66 -6.70
CA ILE A 224 -7.06 15.25 -6.50
C ILE A 224 -7.79 14.37 -7.52
N THR A 225 -7.08 13.42 -8.09
CA THR A 225 -7.62 12.30 -8.85
C THR A 225 -6.91 11.01 -8.43
N ALA A 226 -7.60 9.88 -8.56
CA ALA A 226 -7.03 8.57 -8.36
C ALA A 226 -7.57 7.62 -9.43
N SER A 227 -6.80 6.59 -9.78
CA SER A 227 -7.27 5.48 -10.63
C SER A 227 -8.45 4.77 -9.97
N ASP A 228 -9.25 4.06 -10.76
CA ASP A 228 -10.36 3.26 -10.24
C ASP A 228 -9.86 2.23 -9.20
N PRO A 229 -10.33 2.29 -7.93
CA PRO A 229 -9.94 1.30 -6.93
C PRO A 229 -10.26 -0.15 -7.32
N TYR A 230 -11.19 -0.41 -8.23
CA TYR A 230 -11.50 -1.77 -8.70
C TYR A 230 -10.60 -2.26 -9.84
N ALA A 231 -9.79 -1.39 -10.45
CA ALA A 231 -8.81 -1.78 -11.45
C ALA A 231 -7.58 -2.41 -10.76
N THR A 232 -7.73 -3.63 -10.23
CA THR A 232 -6.75 -4.31 -9.36
C THR A 232 -5.64 -5.04 -10.11
N LYS A 233 -5.73 -5.10 -11.44
CA LYS A 233 -4.69 -5.62 -12.34
C LYS A 233 -3.63 -4.57 -12.70
N GLU A 234 -3.94 -3.29 -12.46
CA GLU A 234 -3.07 -2.15 -12.75
C GLU A 234 -2.53 -1.54 -11.45
N PRO A 235 -1.33 -0.94 -11.45
CA PRO A 235 -0.83 -0.15 -10.32
C PRO A 235 -1.83 0.93 -9.90
N PHE A 236 -1.92 1.21 -8.61
CA PHE A 236 -2.77 2.29 -8.11
C PHE A 236 -2.08 3.64 -8.32
N VAL A 237 -2.77 4.55 -8.99
CA VAL A 237 -2.27 5.89 -9.34
C VAL A 237 -3.03 6.94 -8.55
N VAL A 238 -2.28 7.89 -7.99
CA VAL A 238 -2.84 9.05 -7.26
C VAL A 238 -2.13 10.30 -7.74
N ASP A 239 -2.92 11.29 -8.20
CA ASP A 239 -2.45 12.58 -8.67
C ASP A 239 -3.08 13.68 -7.83
N TYR A 240 -2.28 14.50 -7.17
CA TYR A 240 -2.79 15.69 -6.49
C TYR A 240 -2.01 16.95 -6.82
N GLU A 241 -2.70 18.08 -6.71
CA GLU A 241 -2.11 19.40 -6.83
C GLU A 241 -2.15 20.09 -5.47
N LEU A 242 -1.05 20.71 -5.06
CA LEU A 242 -0.97 21.48 -3.83
C LEU A 242 -0.55 22.92 -4.11
N SER A 243 -1.02 23.83 -3.25
CA SER A 243 -0.58 25.22 -3.20
C SER A 243 -0.13 25.57 -1.80
N GLN A 244 1.03 26.21 -1.68
CA GLN A 244 1.56 26.70 -0.42
C GLN A 244 1.93 28.19 -0.58
N PRO A 245 1.05 29.10 -0.15
CA PRO A 245 1.36 30.53 -0.13
C PRO A 245 2.53 30.82 0.80
N LYS A 246 3.31 31.85 0.49
CA LYS A 246 4.45 32.31 1.33
C LYS A 246 5.43 31.17 1.66
N PHE A 247 5.64 30.25 0.72
CA PHE A 247 6.61 29.17 0.87
C PHE A 247 8.04 29.71 1.01
N VAL A 248 8.35 30.77 0.25
CA VAL A 248 9.63 31.49 0.32
C VAL A 248 9.41 32.96 0.62
N ASP A 249 10.23 33.50 1.51
CA ASP A 249 10.34 34.95 1.75
C ASP A 249 11.54 35.52 0.99
N TRP A 250 11.26 36.14 -0.16
CA TRP A 250 12.27 36.77 -1.02
C TRP A 250 12.83 38.09 -0.50
N SER A 251 12.37 38.60 0.65
CA SER A 251 13.02 39.76 1.29
C SER A 251 14.46 39.42 1.75
N LYS A 252 14.75 38.12 1.90
CA LYS A 252 16.08 37.60 2.21
C LYS A 252 16.87 37.37 0.92
N LYS A 253 18.14 37.81 0.90
CA LYS A 253 19.06 37.58 -0.23
C LYS A 253 19.29 36.09 -0.52
N THR A 254 19.29 35.28 0.54
CA THR A 254 19.52 33.85 0.49
C THR A 254 18.40 33.13 1.21
N VAL A 255 17.79 32.15 0.56
CA VAL A 255 16.72 31.32 1.12
C VAL A 255 17.14 29.87 1.02
N ARG A 256 16.70 29.05 1.98
CA ARG A 256 16.90 27.60 1.94
C ARG A 256 15.57 26.88 1.87
N ILE A 257 15.44 25.95 0.95
CA ILE A 257 14.24 25.13 0.79
C ILE A 257 14.60 23.64 0.80
N PRO A 258 13.73 22.76 1.32
CA PRO A 258 13.96 21.32 1.21
C PRO A 258 13.88 20.86 -0.24
N ALA A 259 14.45 19.70 -0.53
CA ALA A 259 14.06 18.94 -1.72
C ALA A 259 12.56 18.63 -1.62
N LEU A 260 11.76 19.02 -2.62
CA LEU A 260 10.33 18.77 -2.65
C LEU A 260 10.03 17.32 -3.05
N LEU A 261 10.52 16.38 -2.24
CA LEU A 261 10.31 14.95 -2.39
C LEU A 261 9.55 14.43 -1.17
N PRO A 262 8.69 13.42 -1.33
CA PRO A 262 8.10 12.70 -0.22
C PRO A 262 9.15 12.16 0.75
N LEU A 263 8.78 12.05 2.03
CA LEU A 263 9.57 11.42 3.07
C LEU A 263 9.01 10.02 3.36
N PRO A 264 9.52 8.95 2.70
CA PRO A 264 9.04 7.61 2.97
C PRO A 264 9.33 7.21 4.41
N GLY A 265 8.38 6.49 5.02
CA GLY A 265 8.56 5.89 6.34
C GLY A 265 9.80 4.99 6.35
N LEU A 266 10.63 5.16 7.37
CA LEU A 266 11.81 4.32 7.60
C LEU A 266 11.53 3.33 8.73
N PRO A 267 12.11 2.12 8.70
CA PRO A 267 11.96 1.18 9.79
C PRO A 267 12.55 1.77 11.07
N GLU A 268 11.90 1.50 12.20
CA GLU A 268 12.42 1.89 13.50
C GLU A 268 13.58 0.97 13.88
N ALA A 269 14.74 1.55 14.14
CA ALA A 269 15.83 0.81 14.75
C ALA A 269 15.58 0.68 16.26
N PRO A 270 15.83 -0.50 16.86
CA PRO A 270 15.73 -0.66 18.30
C PRO A 270 16.67 0.31 19.02
N SER A 271 16.13 1.17 19.88
CA SER A 271 16.90 2.15 20.66
C SER A 271 17.48 1.59 21.97
N ASP A 272 16.87 0.54 22.55
CA ASP A 272 17.15 0.06 23.90
C ASP A 272 17.31 -1.47 23.98
N SER A 273 18.16 -1.94 24.90
CA SER A 273 18.38 -3.37 25.18
C SER A 273 17.11 -4.11 25.64
N ALA A 274 16.15 -3.40 26.23
CA ALA A 274 14.84 -3.93 26.61
C ALA A 274 13.98 -4.30 25.37
N ASN A 275 14.09 -3.55 24.26
CA ASN A 275 13.39 -3.82 23.00
C ASN A 275 14.05 -4.95 22.17
N ILE A 276 15.27 -5.34 22.56
CA ILE A 276 16.06 -6.41 21.94
C ILE A 276 15.88 -7.74 22.69
N SER A 277 15.59 -7.69 24.00
CA SER A 277 15.47 -8.87 24.86
C SER A 277 14.40 -9.84 24.33
N GLY A 278 14.85 -11.00 23.84
CA GLY A 278 14.00 -12.07 23.30
C GLY A 278 13.72 -12.02 21.79
N LYS A 279 14.19 -11.00 21.05
CA LYS A 279 14.05 -10.93 19.59
C LYS A 279 15.37 -11.22 18.86
N ASN A 280 15.36 -12.24 18.00
CA ASN A 280 16.54 -12.64 17.22
C ASN A 280 16.69 -11.86 15.90
N SER A 281 15.68 -11.08 15.51
CA SER A 281 15.67 -10.29 14.28
C SER A 281 14.96 -8.94 14.43
N ILE A 282 15.38 -7.99 13.61
CA ILE A 282 14.74 -6.68 13.39
C ILE A 282 13.94 -6.77 12.11
N ASP A 283 12.68 -6.32 12.16
CA ASP A 283 11.80 -6.24 11.00
C ASP A 283 12.11 -4.98 10.19
N LEU A 284 12.32 -5.13 8.88
CA LEU A 284 12.54 -4.01 7.95
C LEU A 284 11.30 -3.74 7.09
N GLY A 285 10.21 -4.49 7.30
CA GLY A 285 8.99 -4.41 6.51
C GLY A 285 9.09 -5.18 5.19
N THR A 286 8.14 -4.92 4.30
CA THR A 286 8.12 -5.59 2.99
C THR A 286 9.23 -5.05 2.09
N PRO A 287 10.05 -5.92 1.46
CA PRO A 287 11.03 -5.49 0.47
C PRO A 287 10.38 -4.66 -0.63
N MET A 288 10.88 -3.44 -0.83
CA MET A 288 10.28 -2.47 -1.75
C MET A 288 11.33 -1.58 -2.40
N GLU A 289 10.97 -1.07 -3.57
CA GLU A 289 11.75 -0.07 -4.31
C GLU A 289 10.99 1.25 -4.35
N ILE A 290 11.66 2.33 -3.93
CA ILE A 290 11.11 3.68 -3.87
C ILE A 290 11.95 4.56 -4.78
N GLU A 291 11.32 5.14 -5.80
CA GLU A 291 11.93 6.12 -6.70
C GLU A 291 11.20 7.46 -6.59
N LEU A 292 11.92 8.50 -6.16
CA LEU A 292 11.37 9.84 -5.97
C LEU A 292 12.10 10.81 -6.87
N THR A 293 11.37 11.64 -7.60
CA THR A 293 11.90 12.69 -8.46
C THR A 293 11.13 13.99 -8.28
N ALA A 294 11.84 15.11 -8.35
CA ALA A 294 11.25 16.43 -8.30
C ALA A 294 11.95 17.38 -9.26
N THR A 295 11.16 18.19 -9.95
CA THR A 295 11.62 19.34 -10.74
C THR A 295 10.91 20.59 -10.22
N VAL A 296 11.67 21.62 -9.85
CA VAL A 296 11.11 22.88 -9.37
C VAL A 296 11.58 24.01 -10.27
N GLN A 297 10.62 24.66 -10.94
CA GLN A 297 10.87 25.88 -11.70
C GLN A 297 11.03 27.06 -10.74
N LEU A 298 12.14 27.77 -10.85
CA LEU A 298 12.47 28.96 -10.08
C LEU A 298 12.03 30.23 -10.85
N PRO A 299 11.68 31.32 -10.14
CA PRO A 299 11.36 32.57 -10.79
C PRO A 299 12.61 33.18 -11.44
N GLN A 300 12.42 33.95 -12.51
CA GLN A 300 13.53 34.60 -13.21
C GLN A 300 14.44 35.39 -12.27
N GLY A 301 15.74 35.37 -12.57
CA GLY A 301 16.75 36.03 -11.73
C GLY A 301 17.04 35.30 -10.41
N THR A 302 16.63 34.04 -10.28
CA THR A 302 16.98 33.17 -9.15
C THR A 302 17.95 32.09 -9.60
N SER A 303 19.05 31.93 -8.87
CA SER A 303 19.95 30.80 -9.01
C SER A 303 19.77 29.82 -7.85
N GLY A 304 19.89 28.53 -8.13
CA GLY A 304 19.87 27.47 -7.14
C GLY A 304 21.25 26.83 -6.96
N GLN A 305 21.66 26.62 -5.71
CA GLN A 305 22.81 25.79 -5.36
C GLN A 305 22.29 24.48 -4.76
N PRO A 306 22.57 23.33 -5.40
CA PRO A 306 22.12 22.04 -4.90
C PRO A 306 22.97 21.60 -3.70
N PRO A 307 22.40 20.83 -2.76
CA PRO A 307 23.20 20.17 -1.74
C PRO A 307 23.94 18.95 -2.33
N THR A 308 24.79 18.31 -1.54
CA THR A 308 25.60 17.17 -1.99
C THR A 308 24.84 15.85 -1.87
N GLY A 309 24.64 15.17 -3.00
CA GLY A 309 24.07 13.83 -3.02
C GLY A 309 24.95 12.80 -2.29
N THR A 310 24.34 11.72 -1.83
CA THR A 310 24.98 10.64 -1.06
C THR A 310 24.54 9.28 -1.61
N ALA A 311 25.40 8.27 -1.47
CA ALA A 311 25.06 6.87 -1.75
C ALA A 311 25.54 5.96 -0.61
N VAL A 312 24.68 5.07 -0.14
CA VAL A 312 24.99 4.10 0.91
C VAL A 312 24.40 2.75 0.52
N GLU A 313 25.23 1.73 0.52
CA GLU A 313 24.83 0.36 0.19
C GLU A 313 25.11 -0.59 1.35
N ARG A 314 24.15 -1.48 1.57
CA ARG A 314 24.21 -2.63 2.48
C ARG A 314 23.57 -3.83 1.78
N ASP A 315 23.86 -5.02 2.29
CA ASP A 315 23.25 -6.28 1.85
C ASP A 315 21.72 -6.30 2.03
N TYR A 316 21.19 -5.56 3.00
CA TYR A 316 19.74 -5.47 3.27
C TYR A 316 19.04 -4.23 2.69
N ALA A 317 19.76 -3.16 2.34
CA ALA A 317 19.17 -1.94 1.80
C ALA A 317 20.18 -1.06 1.04
N THR A 318 19.69 -0.30 0.06
CA THR A 318 20.49 0.68 -0.69
C THR A 318 19.78 2.02 -0.75
N PHE A 319 20.54 3.11 -0.63
CA PHE A 319 20.07 4.47 -0.79
C PHE A 319 21.00 5.26 -1.71
N SER A 320 20.42 6.08 -2.59
CA SER A 320 21.16 7.07 -3.36
C SER A 320 20.35 8.34 -3.58
N SER A 321 21.03 9.48 -3.63
CA SER A 321 20.43 10.77 -3.94
C SER A 321 21.26 11.54 -4.97
N LYS A 322 20.58 12.36 -5.78
CA LYS A 322 21.19 13.26 -6.74
C LYS A 322 20.45 14.59 -6.75
N TYR A 323 21.20 15.67 -6.70
CA TYR A 323 20.69 17.03 -6.74
C TYR A 323 21.44 17.84 -7.79
N SER A 324 20.73 18.67 -8.53
CA SER A 324 21.33 19.53 -9.54
C SER A 324 20.52 20.80 -9.76
N THR A 325 21.17 21.78 -10.37
CA THR A 325 20.52 22.98 -10.91
C THR A 325 20.83 23.05 -12.39
N ASP A 326 19.82 23.31 -13.21
CA ASP A 326 19.96 23.56 -14.65
C ASP A 326 19.17 24.82 -15.01
N GLY A 327 19.87 25.89 -15.41
CA GLY A 327 19.26 27.20 -15.63
C GLY A 327 18.45 27.69 -14.44
N ASN A 328 17.14 27.89 -14.67
CA ASN A 328 16.17 28.30 -13.64
C ASN A 328 15.40 27.12 -13.03
N ALA A 329 15.87 25.88 -13.17
CA ALA A 329 15.26 24.71 -12.57
C ALA A 329 16.21 24.06 -11.56
N ILE A 330 15.66 23.55 -10.47
CA ILE A 330 16.36 22.60 -9.59
C ILE A 330 15.74 21.23 -9.71
N HIS A 331 16.58 20.21 -9.60
CA HIS A 331 16.19 18.81 -9.70
C HIS A 331 16.67 18.05 -8.48
N ALA A 332 15.81 17.17 -7.97
CA ALA A 332 16.13 16.26 -6.88
C ALA A 332 15.67 14.85 -7.24
N ALA A 333 16.49 13.86 -6.93
CA ALA A 333 16.14 12.46 -7.07
C ALA A 333 16.64 11.67 -5.87
N ARG A 334 15.81 10.74 -5.36
CA ARG A 334 16.19 9.76 -4.34
C ARG A 334 15.73 8.37 -4.79
N LYS A 335 16.59 7.37 -4.59
CA LYS A 335 16.24 5.96 -4.74
C LYS A 335 16.55 5.23 -3.44
N LEU A 336 15.56 4.55 -2.88
CA LEU A 336 15.67 3.71 -1.69
C LEU A 336 15.16 2.32 -2.01
N ARG A 337 15.91 1.29 -1.65
CA ARG A 337 15.51 -0.10 -1.85
C ARG A 337 15.75 -0.89 -0.58
N PHE A 338 14.70 -1.50 -0.05
CA PHE A 338 14.81 -2.52 0.99
C PHE A 338 14.84 -3.89 0.30
N ILE A 339 15.90 -4.64 0.54
CA ILE A 339 16.18 -5.94 -0.10
C ILE A 339 15.73 -7.08 0.79
N ALA A 340 16.05 -7.00 2.09
CA ALA A 340 15.67 -8.00 3.08
C ALA A 340 14.46 -7.51 3.88
N SER A 341 13.58 -8.43 4.27
CA SER A 341 12.44 -8.13 5.15
C SER A 341 12.83 -8.10 6.62
N GLN A 342 13.96 -8.71 6.99
CA GLN A 342 14.44 -8.76 8.36
C GLN A 342 15.96 -8.94 8.39
N ILE A 343 16.59 -8.47 9.46
CA ILE A 343 18.03 -8.64 9.72
C ILE A 343 18.27 -9.16 11.14
N PRO A 344 19.40 -9.82 11.43
CA PRO A 344 19.74 -10.22 12.79
C PRO A 344 19.85 -9.02 13.73
N THR A 345 19.41 -9.15 14.98
CA THR A 345 19.45 -8.04 15.95
C THR A 345 20.86 -7.49 16.20
N ALA A 346 21.90 -8.32 16.02
CA ALA A 346 23.30 -7.88 16.08
C ALA A 346 23.66 -6.78 15.05
N ARG A 347 22.85 -6.59 14.00
CA ARG A 347 23.04 -5.55 12.98
C ARG A 347 22.39 -4.21 13.35
N ALA A 348 21.77 -4.05 14.53
CA ALA A 348 21.13 -2.80 14.95
C ALA A 348 22.04 -1.55 14.81
N PRO A 349 23.33 -1.57 15.22
CA PRO A 349 24.21 -0.40 15.04
C PRO A 349 24.47 -0.05 13.57
N ASP A 350 24.57 -1.07 12.70
CA ASP A 350 24.75 -0.87 11.25
C ASP A 350 23.49 -0.31 10.60
N LEU A 351 22.31 -0.81 10.99
CA LEU A 351 21.01 -0.26 10.58
C LEU A 351 20.87 1.20 11.00
N ASN A 352 21.19 1.54 12.26
CA ASN A 352 21.17 2.93 12.74
C ASN A 352 22.06 3.84 11.90
N THR A 353 23.26 3.38 11.54
CA THR A 353 24.18 4.13 10.69
C THR A 353 23.58 4.37 9.29
N PHE A 354 22.96 3.34 8.70
CA PHE A 354 22.27 3.47 7.42
C PHE A 354 21.12 4.48 7.50
N LEU A 355 20.24 4.35 8.50
CA LEU A 355 19.09 5.24 8.70
C LEU A 355 19.52 6.70 8.93
N HIS A 356 20.56 6.93 9.74
CA HIS A 356 21.10 8.27 9.94
C HIS A 356 21.64 8.88 8.66
N ALA A 357 22.30 8.11 7.78
CA ALA A 357 22.75 8.62 6.49
C ALA A 357 21.58 9.03 5.59
N VAL A 358 20.50 8.23 5.56
CA VAL A 358 19.27 8.57 4.82
C VAL A 358 18.62 9.83 5.39
N GLN A 359 18.45 9.91 6.71
CA GLN A 359 17.84 11.06 7.38
C GLN A 359 18.68 12.34 7.22
N ALA A 360 20.01 12.24 7.29
CA ALA A 360 20.91 13.36 7.05
C ALA A 360 20.77 13.89 5.63
N ASP A 361 20.65 13.01 4.63
CA ASP A 361 20.35 13.41 3.25
C ASP A 361 18.94 14.05 3.14
N GLN A 362 17.94 13.46 3.81
CA GLN A 362 16.55 13.95 3.80
C GLN A 362 16.41 15.40 4.30
N THR A 363 17.27 15.82 5.22
CA THR A 363 17.28 17.16 5.82
C THR A 363 18.14 18.20 5.08
N GLN A 364 18.84 17.80 4.01
CA GLN A 364 19.59 18.73 3.18
C GLN A 364 18.69 19.73 2.46
N LEU A 365 19.20 20.95 2.25
CA LEU A 365 18.46 22.07 1.68
C LEU A 365 19.15 22.60 0.42
N PHE A 366 18.35 22.92 -0.60
CA PHE A 366 18.79 23.78 -1.69
C PHE A 366 18.96 25.21 -1.16
N THR A 367 20.01 25.89 -1.61
CA THR A 367 20.22 27.31 -1.34
C THR A 367 19.83 28.11 -2.57
N LEU A 368 18.85 29.00 -2.44
CA LEU A 368 18.39 29.88 -3.51
C LEU A 368 18.92 31.29 -3.29
N GLN A 369 19.40 31.93 -4.35
CA GLN A 369 19.86 33.31 -4.34
C GLN A 369 19.17 34.09 -5.46
N ARG A 370 18.64 35.27 -5.13
CA ARG A 370 18.00 36.14 -6.10
C ARG A 370 18.95 37.27 -6.48
N THR A 371 19.30 37.37 -7.77
CA THR A 371 20.36 38.27 -8.25
C THR A 371 19.89 39.71 -8.46
N GLN A 372 18.56 39.98 -8.52
CA GLN A 372 17.98 41.34 -8.50
C GLN A 372 16.59 41.34 -7.83
N PRO A 373 16.20 42.40 -7.08
CA PRO A 373 14.82 42.57 -6.63
C PRO A 373 13.91 42.78 -7.85
N ALA A 374 12.69 42.23 -7.84
CA ALA A 374 11.68 42.64 -8.80
C ALA A 374 11.49 44.17 -8.69
N GLU A 375 11.70 44.89 -9.79
CA GLU A 375 11.20 46.26 -9.89
C GLU A 375 9.68 46.24 -9.66
N LYS A 376 9.21 47.21 -8.87
CA LYS A 376 7.84 47.35 -8.38
C LYS A 376 6.83 47.53 -9.50
#